data_AF-A0A7L2ZUF7-F1
#
_entry.id   AF-A0A7L2ZUF7-F1
#
_cell.length_a   1.000
_cell.length_b   1.000
_cell.length_c   1.000
_cell.angle_alpha   90.00
_cell.angle_beta   90.00
_cell.angle_gamma   90.00
#
_symmetry.space_group_name_H-M   'P 1'
#
loop_
_entity.id
_entity.type
_entity.pdbx_description
1 polymer ?
#
loop_
_entity_poly.entity_id
_entity_poly.type
_entity_poly.pdbx_seq_one_letter_code
_entity_poly.pdbx_strand_id
1 'polypeptide(L)'
;VNRTADFMAKLRLIYPHADTLCEKDFEWLFDCPETKQFLEWFCSTVGEENVLSPAEVEAYEALLAAGKPILEGNALEEALQRCCQVLQLPGSVVDEGPSQEALQQELQELKQHRDCQLWRYRKLLARTNKLQQEQKHLEEEEKVVKQELRVAHMDLKEKIFRTRAVLSQVSKAAKQVSECPGNMGMGQLPTLLCQMDLAPYLEQEQQATDAFESFIQQVLPGSVLAPDERDGSQEVTQTRDTKKTSMPKSLGTDEDELLEDQDSFWKELGRIETAYICARREAIVTAAKVEGARAALECAQRTLEALEENQQAVEAQLQSQAAVLRRQLRTLRSDIARALTHRLPALLQAEARRLRLPVLHQHFSLQVAHLQNTARRQEKATAWLLSQQSRLDLLELQLKRERKELEQKAAWLEKIETVTRESQSGLQNQQIYFRGARPSQKGHPHKWIDPKDLTAVRLWDMLMGKDQKKQLFRSWEALAAKCSQLVQDTRALEAQLEAPVPQVSALESSIEVLYHQLYDSSNQLQLSSPEISELMQQLIIMEDDLYQKLTDLLSDLEVKRRSLENPTLQAERSLYVHFYCNEQHLRELVEELEKQASASSK
;
A
#
# COMPACT_ATOMS: atom_id res chain seq x y z
N VAL A 1 -2.02 16.44 44.90
CA VAL A 1 -2.63 17.17 46.03
C VAL A 1 -4.12 17.24 45.74
N ASN A 2 -4.94 16.76 46.67
CA ASN A 2 -6.37 16.56 46.42
C ASN A 2 -7.06 17.93 46.47
N ARG A 3 -7.32 18.57 45.32
CA ARG A 3 -7.81 19.96 45.24
C ARG A 3 -9.11 20.18 46.00
N THR A 4 -9.94 19.14 46.09
CA THR A 4 -11.18 19.09 46.87
C THR A 4 -10.93 19.18 48.38
N ALA A 5 -9.81 18.61 48.87
CA ALA A 5 -9.43 18.67 50.28
C ALA A 5 -8.95 20.07 50.68
N ASP A 6 -8.21 20.75 49.80
CA ASP A 6 -7.76 22.13 50.03
C ASP A 6 -8.95 23.10 50.09
N PHE A 7 -9.92 22.92 49.18
CA PHE A 7 -11.17 23.70 49.19
C PHE A 7 -12.00 23.46 50.47
N MET A 8 -12.15 22.21 50.90
CA MET A 8 -12.87 21.87 52.12
C MET A 8 -12.18 22.39 53.38
N ALA A 9 -10.84 22.39 53.41
CA ALA A 9 -10.08 22.99 54.50
C ALA A 9 -10.32 24.49 54.63
N LYS A 10 -10.37 25.22 53.49
CA LYS A 10 -10.69 26.64 53.47
C LYS A 10 -12.15 26.93 53.80
N LEU A 11 -13.08 26.09 53.35
CA LEU A 11 -14.51 26.24 53.64
C LEU A 11 -14.81 26.05 55.13
N ARG A 12 -14.13 25.11 55.81
CA ARG A 12 -14.21 24.91 57.27
C ARG A 12 -13.83 26.13 58.08
N LEU A 13 -13.02 27.01 57.51
CA LEU A 13 -12.53 28.18 58.21
C LEU A 13 -13.59 29.30 58.27
N ILE A 14 -14.52 29.34 57.31
CA ILE A 14 -15.46 30.45 57.10
C ILE A 14 -16.90 30.02 57.36
N TYR A 15 -17.23 28.75 57.10
CA TYR A 15 -18.59 28.25 57.16
C TYR A 15 -18.81 27.38 58.42
N PRO A 16 -19.64 27.82 59.38
CA PRO A 16 -19.80 27.14 60.68
C PRO A 16 -20.37 25.71 60.61
N HIS A 17 -21.01 25.34 59.50
CA HIS A 17 -21.57 24.00 59.29
C HIS A 17 -20.77 23.17 58.30
N ALA A 18 -19.53 23.58 57.97
CA ALA A 18 -18.70 22.86 57.01
C ALA A 18 -18.39 21.42 57.42
N ASP A 19 -18.40 21.11 58.72
CA ASP A 19 -18.14 19.77 59.24
C ASP A 19 -19.26 18.77 58.98
N THR A 20 -20.46 19.22 58.59
CA THR A 20 -21.56 18.33 58.18
C THR A 20 -21.55 17.99 56.69
N LEU A 21 -20.64 18.61 55.93
CA LEU A 21 -20.55 18.46 54.48
C LEU A 21 -19.46 17.45 54.10
N CYS A 22 -19.73 16.57 53.13
CA CYS A 22 -18.76 15.58 52.68
C CYS A 22 -17.92 16.12 51.51
N GLU A 23 -16.62 15.82 51.50
CA GLU A 23 -15.71 16.26 50.43
C GLU A 23 -16.15 15.76 49.04
N LYS A 24 -16.80 14.59 48.99
CA LYS A 24 -17.31 13.98 47.75
C LYS A 24 -18.45 14.76 47.11
N ASP A 25 -19.21 15.52 47.90
CA ASP A 25 -20.35 16.29 47.40
C ASP A 25 -19.91 17.50 46.54
N PHE A 26 -18.62 17.82 46.55
CA PHE A 26 -18.03 18.96 45.83
C PHE A 26 -17.09 18.53 44.70
N GLU A 27 -16.94 17.23 44.41
CA GLU A 27 -16.08 16.76 43.31
C GLU A 27 -16.52 17.33 41.95
N TRP A 28 -17.83 17.41 41.71
CA TRP A 28 -18.40 17.98 40.48
C TRP A 28 -17.99 19.44 40.22
N LEU A 29 -17.69 20.20 41.27
CA LEU A 29 -17.36 21.63 41.17
C LEU A 29 -15.99 21.84 40.48
N PHE A 30 -15.12 20.84 40.52
CA PHE A 30 -13.80 20.86 39.88
C PHE A 30 -13.81 20.37 38.42
N ASP A 31 -14.91 19.74 38.00
CA ASP A 31 -15.10 19.25 36.62
C ASP A 31 -15.73 20.30 35.70
N CYS A 32 -16.34 21.36 36.25
CA CYS A 32 -16.87 22.49 35.49
C CYS A 32 -15.77 23.52 35.17
N PRO A 33 -15.50 23.86 33.89
CA PRO A 33 -14.49 24.84 33.53
C PRO A 33 -14.84 26.27 33.96
N GLU A 34 -16.13 26.59 34.13
CA GLU A 34 -16.62 27.92 34.52
C GLU A 34 -16.31 28.24 36.00
N THR A 35 -16.28 27.24 36.88
CA THR A 35 -16.02 27.39 38.32
C THR A 35 -14.53 27.39 38.66
N LYS A 36 -13.66 27.05 37.69
CA LYS A 36 -12.22 26.93 37.90
C LYS A 36 -11.56 28.23 38.36
N GLN A 37 -11.91 29.37 37.77
CA GLN A 37 -11.34 30.68 38.15
C GLN A 37 -11.74 31.06 39.59
N PHE A 38 -13.00 30.79 39.95
CA PHE A 38 -13.49 31.02 41.31
C PHE A 38 -12.77 30.13 42.33
N LEU A 39 -12.62 28.84 42.02
CA LEU A 39 -11.95 27.88 42.91
C LEU A 39 -10.48 28.24 43.12
N GLU A 40 -9.79 28.66 42.06
CA GLU A 40 -8.40 29.10 42.15
C GLU A 40 -8.26 30.36 43.01
N TRP A 41 -9.15 31.35 42.82
CA TRP A 41 -9.19 32.54 43.66
C TRP A 41 -9.52 32.21 45.12
N PHE A 42 -10.56 31.41 45.37
CA PHE A 42 -11.03 31.08 46.72
C PHE A 42 -9.96 30.33 47.51
N CYS A 43 -9.31 29.33 46.91
CA CYS A 43 -8.27 28.54 47.58
C CYS A 43 -6.96 29.32 47.78
N SER A 44 -6.68 30.33 46.94
CA SER A 44 -5.44 31.13 47.03
C SER A 44 -5.56 32.37 47.91
N THR A 45 -6.73 32.99 47.96
CA THR A 45 -6.92 34.34 48.54
C THR A 45 -7.61 34.32 49.89
N VAL A 46 -8.36 33.27 50.22
CA VAL A 46 -9.12 33.23 51.47
C VAL A 46 -8.34 32.47 52.54
N GLY A 47 -8.04 33.12 53.65
CA GLY A 47 -7.29 32.58 54.78
C GLY A 47 -7.87 32.95 56.14
N GLU A 48 -7.08 32.71 57.19
CA GLU A 48 -7.45 33.02 58.58
C GLU A 48 -7.58 34.53 58.81
N GLU A 49 -6.81 35.32 58.06
CA GLU A 49 -6.84 36.77 58.02
C GLU A 49 -8.17 37.36 57.52
N ASN A 50 -8.99 36.56 56.82
CA ASN A 50 -10.29 36.99 56.31
C ASN A 50 -11.45 36.68 57.26
N VAL A 51 -11.19 35.97 58.37
CA VAL A 51 -12.21 35.54 59.33
C VAL A 51 -11.94 36.22 60.67
N LEU A 52 -12.92 36.99 61.13
CA LEU A 52 -12.83 37.66 62.43
C LEU A 52 -12.78 36.62 63.54
N SER A 53 -11.74 36.69 64.37
CA SER A 53 -11.62 35.83 65.53
C SER A 53 -12.69 36.20 66.58
N PRO A 54 -13.15 35.24 67.41
CA PRO A 54 -14.15 35.52 68.44
C PRO A 54 -13.69 36.61 69.43
N ALA A 55 -12.39 36.71 69.69
CA ALA A 55 -11.82 37.78 70.52
C ALA A 55 -11.92 39.16 69.85
N GLU A 56 -11.78 39.26 68.53
CA GLU A 56 -11.96 40.50 67.78
C GLU A 56 -13.44 40.91 67.72
N VAL A 57 -14.34 39.94 67.60
CA VAL A 57 -15.79 40.18 67.67
C VAL A 57 -16.18 40.70 69.05
N GLU A 58 -15.70 40.07 70.13
CA GLU A 58 -15.93 40.54 71.50
C GLU A 58 -15.30 41.93 71.75
N ALA A 59 -14.11 42.19 71.22
CA ALA A 59 -13.47 43.51 71.30
C ALA A 59 -14.28 44.58 70.54
N TYR A 60 -14.84 44.23 69.39
CA TYR A 60 -15.71 45.11 68.61
C TYR A 60 -17.04 45.39 69.32
N GLU A 61 -17.67 44.37 69.91
CA GLU A 61 -18.89 44.53 70.71
C GLU A 61 -18.63 45.39 71.97
N ALA A 62 -17.48 45.23 72.61
CA ALA A 62 -17.06 46.07 73.73
C ALA A 62 -16.82 47.54 73.30
N LEU A 63 -16.31 47.78 72.09
CA LEU A 63 -16.14 49.12 71.52
C LEU A 63 -17.49 49.78 71.18
N LEU A 64 -18.45 49.01 70.65
CA LEU A 64 -19.83 49.46 70.45
C LEU A 64 -20.50 49.81 71.78
N ALA A 65 -20.35 48.96 72.81
CA ALA A 65 -20.89 49.20 74.14
C ALA A 65 -20.26 50.42 74.84
N ALA A 66 -19.01 50.77 74.50
CA ALA A 66 -18.31 51.94 75.02
C ALA A 66 -18.74 53.28 74.36
N GLY A 67 -19.62 53.24 73.34
CA GLY A 67 -20.25 54.43 72.75
C GLY A 67 -19.28 55.39 72.03
N LYS A 68 -18.09 54.92 71.63
CA LYS A 68 -17.12 55.72 70.88
C LYS A 68 -17.44 55.67 69.37
N PRO A 69 -17.16 56.74 68.60
CA PRO A 69 -17.37 56.73 67.15
C PRO A 69 -16.40 55.73 66.49
N ILE A 70 -16.95 54.75 65.79
CA ILE A 70 -16.19 53.79 64.99
C ILE A 70 -15.92 54.44 63.63
N LEU A 71 -14.67 54.37 63.18
CA LEU A 71 -14.26 54.93 61.90
C LEU A 71 -14.69 53.98 60.79
N GLU A 72 -15.59 54.45 59.92
CA GLU A 72 -16.12 53.68 58.79
C GLU A 72 -15.94 54.47 57.47
N GLY A 73 -15.82 53.74 56.36
CA GLY A 73 -15.70 54.31 55.01
C GLY A 73 -14.54 55.30 54.87
N ASN A 74 -14.81 56.46 54.28
CA ASN A 74 -13.78 57.45 53.92
C ASN A 74 -12.95 57.93 55.13
N ALA A 75 -13.53 57.97 56.34
CA ALA A 75 -12.82 58.40 57.55
C ALA A 75 -11.79 57.35 58.02
N LEU A 76 -12.08 56.06 57.81
CA LEU A 76 -11.13 54.98 58.04
C LEU A 76 -10.03 54.97 56.98
N GLU A 77 -10.41 55.19 55.72
CA GLU A 77 -9.49 55.20 54.59
C GLU A 77 -8.48 56.36 54.68
N GLU A 78 -8.93 57.54 55.11
CA GLU A 78 -8.05 58.66 55.43
C GLU A 78 -7.15 58.39 56.64
N ALA A 79 -7.65 57.68 57.67
CA ALA A 79 -6.85 57.30 58.83
C ALA A 79 -5.78 56.26 58.46
N LEU A 80 -6.12 55.28 57.63
CA LEU A 80 -5.19 54.28 57.10
C LEU A 80 -4.15 54.92 56.19
N GLN A 81 -4.52 55.84 55.30
CA GLN A 81 -3.56 56.60 54.49
C GLN A 81 -2.59 57.40 55.37
N ARG A 82 -3.07 58.04 56.43
CA ARG A 82 -2.20 58.74 57.40
C ARG A 82 -1.29 57.78 58.17
N CYS A 83 -1.79 56.61 58.57
CA CYS A 83 -0.98 55.59 59.27
C CYS A 83 0.07 54.92 58.36
N CYS A 84 -0.27 54.63 57.10
CA CYS A 84 0.66 54.10 56.10
C CYS A 84 1.77 55.12 55.76
N GLN A 85 1.49 56.43 55.86
CA GLN A 85 2.52 57.47 55.76
C GLN A 85 3.41 57.54 57.02
N VAL A 86 2.89 57.20 58.20
CA VAL A 86 3.64 57.21 59.47
C VAL A 86 4.53 55.97 59.67
N LEU A 87 4.22 54.84 59.02
CA LEU A 87 5.10 53.67 58.96
C LEU A 87 6.37 53.90 58.11
N GLN A 88 6.52 55.06 57.45
CA GLN A 88 7.72 55.44 56.71
C GLN A 88 8.78 56.19 57.56
N LEU A 89 8.77 56.04 58.90
CA LEU A 89 9.94 56.34 59.75
C LEU A 89 10.64 55.04 60.18
N PRO A 90 11.98 55.04 60.32
CA PRO A 90 12.81 53.87 60.07
C PRO A 90 12.65 52.81 61.17
N GLY A 91 11.87 51.78 60.87
CA GLY A 91 11.70 50.64 61.73
C GLY A 91 10.69 49.64 61.20
N SER A 92 11.19 48.65 60.46
CA SER A 92 10.57 47.36 60.10
C SER A 92 9.76 47.27 58.80
N VAL A 93 10.22 46.31 58.00
CA VAL A 93 9.67 45.66 56.80
C VAL A 93 9.57 46.52 55.55
N VAL A 94 10.74 46.66 54.92
CA VAL A 94 10.84 46.85 53.47
C VAL A 94 10.14 45.65 52.82
N ASP A 95 9.10 45.90 52.05
CA ASP A 95 8.71 44.99 50.97
C ASP A 95 9.80 45.14 49.90
N GLU A 96 10.89 44.40 50.09
CA GLU A 96 11.97 44.33 49.12
C GLU A 96 11.39 43.65 47.89
N GLY A 97 11.20 44.42 46.83
CA GLY A 97 11.04 43.85 45.49
C GLY A 97 12.08 42.75 45.26
N PRO A 98 11.79 41.78 44.38
CA PRO A 98 12.53 40.52 44.30
C PRO A 98 14.03 40.76 44.34
N SER A 99 14.70 40.09 45.27
CA SER A 99 16.12 40.29 45.53
C SER A 99 16.93 40.21 44.23
N GLN A 100 18.04 40.94 44.17
CA GLN A 100 18.89 40.97 42.96
C GLN A 100 19.32 39.56 42.50
N GLU A 101 19.41 38.61 43.43
CA GLU A 101 19.66 37.19 43.17
C GLU A 101 18.47 36.47 42.52
N ALA A 102 17.23 36.77 42.93
CA ALA A 102 16.01 36.24 42.33
C ALA A 102 15.84 36.71 40.87
N LEU A 103 16.10 38.00 40.61
CA LEU A 103 16.08 38.54 39.25
C LEU A 103 17.18 37.94 38.36
N GLN A 104 18.37 37.66 38.91
CA GLN A 104 19.43 36.96 38.18
C GLN A 104 19.06 35.51 37.87
N GLN A 105 18.40 34.80 38.79
CA GLN A 105 17.87 33.47 38.55
C GLN A 105 16.79 33.47 37.45
N GLU A 106 15.82 34.38 37.50
CA GLU A 106 14.81 34.52 36.45
C GLU A 106 15.44 34.81 35.08
N LEU A 107 16.44 35.69 35.02
CA LEU A 107 17.16 35.99 33.78
C LEU A 107 17.88 34.74 33.23
N GLN A 108 18.40 33.89 34.11
CA GLN A 108 19.06 32.64 33.73
C GLN A 108 18.05 31.60 33.24
N GLU A 109 16.90 31.47 33.89
CA GLU A 109 15.80 30.61 33.48
C GLU A 109 15.22 31.04 32.14
N LEU A 110 15.02 32.34 31.92
CA LEU A 110 14.55 32.89 30.66
C LEU A 110 15.54 32.64 29.51
N LYS A 111 16.85 32.75 29.77
CA LYS A 111 17.89 32.39 28.80
C LYS A 111 17.83 30.91 28.42
N GLN A 112 17.71 30.03 29.41
CA GLN A 112 17.56 28.59 29.17
C GLN A 112 16.27 28.28 28.41
N HIS A 113 15.17 28.96 28.74
CA HIS A 113 13.89 28.82 28.05
C HIS A 113 14.02 29.24 26.58
N ARG A 114 14.65 30.40 26.30
CA ARG A 114 14.93 30.87 24.94
C ARG A 114 15.77 29.86 24.16
N ASP A 115 16.83 29.32 24.75
CA ASP A 115 17.73 28.39 24.08
C ASP A 115 17.01 27.06 23.76
N CYS A 116 16.16 26.58 24.67
CA CYS A 116 15.27 25.44 24.44
C CYS A 116 14.28 25.69 23.28
N GLN A 117 13.65 26.86 23.24
CA GLN A 117 12.75 27.25 22.14
C GLN A 117 13.49 27.31 20.81
N LEU A 118 14.69 27.90 20.79
CA LEU A 118 15.54 28.00 19.60
C LEU A 118 15.95 26.60 19.09
N TRP A 119 16.30 25.69 20.00
CA TRP A 119 16.62 24.31 19.66
C TRP A 119 15.40 23.58 19.07
N ARG A 120 14.21 23.76 19.66
CA ARG A 120 12.97 23.17 19.15
C ARG A 120 12.63 23.70 17.76
N TYR A 121 12.76 25.01 17.55
CA TYR A 121 12.59 25.65 16.25
C TYR A 121 13.56 25.09 15.20
N ARG A 122 14.86 25.00 15.51
CA ARG A 122 15.86 24.41 14.60
C ARG A 122 15.54 22.95 14.26
N LYS A 123 15.08 22.17 15.24
CA LYS A 123 14.69 20.77 15.05
C LYS A 123 13.44 20.63 14.16
N LEU A 124 12.46 21.51 14.32
CA LEU A 124 11.28 21.56 13.46
C LEU A 124 11.66 21.97 12.03
N LEU A 125 12.48 23.02 11.87
CA LEU A 125 12.96 23.46 10.56
C LEU A 125 13.69 22.33 9.81
N ALA A 126 14.54 21.57 10.49
CA ALA A 126 15.22 20.42 9.90
C ALA A 126 14.23 19.32 9.44
N ARG A 127 13.16 19.07 10.20
CA ARG A 127 12.10 18.12 9.80
C ARG A 127 11.30 18.64 8.61
N THR A 128 10.94 19.91 8.59
CA THR A 128 10.23 20.54 7.47
C THR A 128 11.04 20.46 6.18
N ASN A 129 12.34 20.76 6.24
CA ASN A 129 13.22 20.64 5.08
C ASN A 129 13.32 19.18 4.59
N LYS A 130 13.39 18.21 5.51
CA LYS A 130 13.40 16.79 5.15
C LYS A 130 12.10 16.37 4.45
N LEU A 131 10.95 16.77 5.00
CA LEU A 131 9.64 16.50 4.41
C LEU A 131 9.48 17.14 3.03
N GLN A 132 9.95 18.38 2.84
CA GLN A 132 9.94 19.03 1.51
C GLN A 132 10.82 18.30 0.50
N GLN A 133 11.96 17.75 0.93
CA GLN A 133 12.82 16.96 0.05
C GLN A 133 12.15 15.62 -0.33
N GLU A 134 11.52 14.95 0.64
CA GLU A 134 10.76 13.72 0.41
C GLU A 134 9.56 13.98 -0.54
N GLN A 135 8.84 15.09 -0.37
CA GLN A 135 7.75 15.48 -1.25
C GLN A 135 8.22 15.70 -2.69
N LYS A 136 9.33 16.41 -2.90
CA LYS A 136 9.91 16.60 -4.25
C LYS A 136 10.30 15.29 -4.92
N HIS A 137 10.89 14.37 -4.14
CA HIS A 137 11.23 13.04 -4.63
C HIS A 137 9.99 12.25 -5.05
N LEU A 138 8.93 12.27 -4.23
CA LEU A 138 7.66 11.61 -4.54
C LEU A 138 6.99 12.20 -5.80
N GLU A 139 7.04 13.52 -5.99
CA GLU A 139 6.53 14.17 -7.21
C GLU A 139 7.31 13.76 -8.47
N GLU A 140 8.62 13.54 -8.35
CA GLU A 140 9.46 13.03 -9.44
C GLU A 140 9.12 11.56 -9.77
N GLU A 141 8.98 10.72 -8.74
CA GLU A 141 8.54 9.32 -8.91
C GLU A 141 7.15 9.23 -9.53
N GLU A 142 6.20 10.04 -9.09
CA GLU A 142 4.85 10.08 -9.65
C GLU A 142 4.86 10.45 -11.14
N LYS A 143 5.73 11.41 -11.54
CA LYS A 143 5.90 11.77 -12.96
C LYS A 143 6.44 10.60 -13.78
N VAL A 144 7.41 9.85 -13.24
CA VAL A 144 7.97 8.66 -13.89
C VAL A 144 6.88 7.59 -14.03
N VAL A 145 6.16 7.27 -12.96
CA VAL A 145 5.07 6.28 -12.96
C VAL A 145 3.95 6.68 -13.93
N LYS A 146 3.55 7.96 -13.97
CA LYS A 146 2.57 8.46 -14.95
C LYS A 146 3.06 8.26 -16.39
N GLN A 147 4.36 8.45 -16.64
CA GLN A 147 4.92 8.24 -17.98
C GLN A 147 4.97 6.75 -18.35
N GLU A 148 5.39 5.89 -17.43
CA GLU A 148 5.37 4.44 -17.62
C GLU A 148 3.96 3.91 -17.88
N LEU A 149 2.96 4.40 -17.13
CA LEU A 149 1.56 4.06 -17.33
C LEU A 149 1.06 4.46 -18.72
N ARG A 150 1.45 5.65 -19.22
CA ARG A 150 1.12 6.07 -20.59
C ARG A 150 1.74 5.14 -21.63
N VAL A 151 3.00 4.75 -21.45
CA VAL A 151 3.69 3.82 -22.37
C VAL A 151 2.98 2.46 -22.37
N ALA A 152 2.68 1.91 -21.18
CA ALA A 152 1.96 0.64 -21.05
C ALA A 152 0.57 0.70 -21.68
N HIS A 153 -0.14 1.82 -21.52
CA HIS A 153 -1.44 2.01 -22.15
C HIS A 153 -1.36 2.05 -23.69
N MET A 154 -0.31 2.64 -24.27
CA MET A 154 -0.09 2.63 -25.71
C MET A 154 0.27 1.24 -26.23
N ASP A 155 1.12 0.49 -25.53
CA ASP A 155 1.45 -0.89 -25.86
C ASP A 155 0.22 -1.80 -25.80
N LEU A 156 -0.63 -1.62 -24.78
CA LEU A 156 -1.91 -2.34 -24.69
C LEU A 156 -2.82 -2.04 -25.88
N LYS A 157 -2.95 -0.76 -26.28
CA LYS A 157 -3.73 -0.36 -27.45
C LYS A 157 -3.20 -1.00 -28.74
N GLU A 158 -1.88 -1.03 -28.91
CA GLU A 158 -1.25 -1.69 -30.05
C GLU A 158 -1.53 -3.20 -30.06
N LYS A 159 -1.37 -3.87 -28.91
CA LYS A 159 -1.69 -5.29 -28.77
C LYS A 159 -3.16 -5.57 -29.10
N ILE A 160 -4.10 -4.76 -28.60
CA ILE A 160 -5.53 -4.88 -28.93
C ILE A 160 -5.74 -4.75 -30.44
N PHE A 161 -5.10 -3.78 -31.09
CA PHE A 161 -5.21 -3.59 -32.54
C PHE A 161 -4.66 -4.80 -33.31
N ARG A 162 -3.49 -5.32 -32.93
CA ARG A 162 -2.89 -6.52 -33.52
C ARG A 162 -3.79 -7.74 -33.34
N THR A 163 -4.31 -7.98 -32.13
CA THR A 163 -5.23 -9.09 -31.85
C THR A 163 -6.51 -8.97 -32.68
N ARG A 164 -7.06 -7.77 -32.84
CA ARG A 164 -8.23 -7.52 -33.68
C ARG A 164 -7.95 -7.78 -35.16
N ALA A 165 -6.76 -7.41 -35.63
CA ALA A 165 -6.30 -7.71 -36.99
C ALA A 165 -6.18 -9.22 -37.22
N VAL A 166 -5.57 -9.95 -36.28
CA VAL A 166 -5.46 -11.43 -36.34
C VAL A 166 -6.84 -12.07 -36.32
N LEU A 167 -7.75 -11.67 -35.43
CA LEU A 167 -9.14 -12.15 -35.41
C LEU A 167 -9.87 -11.88 -36.74
N SER A 168 -9.61 -10.73 -37.37
CA SER A 168 -10.16 -10.42 -38.70
C SER A 168 -9.58 -11.32 -39.81
N GLN A 169 -8.30 -11.69 -39.72
CA GLN A 169 -7.66 -12.62 -40.65
C GLN A 169 -8.16 -14.04 -40.44
N VAL A 170 -8.27 -14.51 -39.19
CA VAL A 170 -8.82 -15.83 -38.84
C VAL A 170 -10.26 -15.94 -39.29
N SER A 171 -11.09 -14.92 -39.09
CA SER A 171 -12.47 -14.93 -39.59
C SER A 171 -12.56 -14.89 -41.11
N LYS A 172 -11.65 -14.19 -41.81
CA LYS A 172 -11.55 -14.26 -43.28
C LYS A 172 -11.09 -15.63 -43.77
N ALA A 173 -10.09 -16.23 -43.13
CA ALA A 173 -9.62 -17.56 -43.45
C ALA A 173 -10.69 -18.63 -43.18
N ALA A 174 -11.42 -18.53 -42.07
CA ALA A 174 -12.55 -19.40 -41.75
C ALA A 174 -13.67 -19.27 -42.79
N LYS A 175 -13.95 -18.04 -43.27
CA LYS A 175 -14.89 -17.81 -44.38
C LYS A 175 -14.39 -18.45 -45.67
N GLN A 176 -13.11 -18.28 -46.02
CA GLN A 176 -12.51 -18.90 -47.20
C GLN A 176 -12.53 -20.43 -47.13
N VAL A 177 -12.30 -21.03 -45.95
CA VAL A 177 -12.41 -22.48 -45.73
C VAL A 177 -13.86 -22.95 -45.85
N SER A 178 -14.84 -22.15 -45.39
CA SER A 178 -16.26 -22.46 -45.57
C SER A 178 -16.77 -22.25 -47.01
N GLU A 179 -16.09 -21.41 -47.79
CA GLU A 179 -16.46 -21.03 -49.16
C GLU A 179 -15.68 -21.81 -50.24
N CYS A 180 -14.65 -22.60 -49.89
CA CYS A 180 -13.93 -23.46 -50.82
C CYS A 180 -14.92 -24.39 -51.56
N PRO A 181 -15.23 -24.12 -52.85
CA PRO A 181 -16.07 -25.01 -53.63
C PRO A 181 -15.23 -26.26 -53.90
N GLY A 182 -15.76 -27.41 -53.53
CA GLY A 182 -15.09 -28.70 -53.63
C GLY A 182 -14.42 -28.90 -54.99
N ASN A 183 -13.09 -28.74 -55.02
CA ASN A 183 -12.28 -29.14 -56.17
C ASN A 183 -10.81 -29.33 -55.77
N MET A 184 -10.55 -30.31 -54.90
CA MET A 184 -9.30 -31.06 -54.87
C MET A 184 -9.69 -32.52 -54.61
N GLY A 185 -9.13 -33.41 -55.43
CA GLY A 185 -9.65 -34.76 -55.68
C GLY A 185 -9.84 -35.66 -54.44
N MET A 186 -10.92 -36.45 -54.49
CA MET A 186 -11.09 -37.77 -53.88
C MET A 186 -10.24 -38.09 -52.64
N GLY A 187 -10.46 -37.32 -51.59
CA GLY A 187 -10.24 -37.67 -50.20
C GLY A 187 -11.15 -36.76 -49.40
N GLN A 188 -12.28 -37.28 -48.91
CA GLN A 188 -13.15 -36.50 -48.03
C GLN A 188 -12.29 -36.02 -46.86
N LEU A 189 -12.05 -34.70 -46.78
CA LEU A 189 -11.49 -34.11 -45.57
C LEU A 189 -12.41 -34.52 -44.42
N PRO A 190 -11.87 -35.14 -43.36
CA PRO A 190 -12.72 -35.64 -42.31
C PRO A 190 -13.51 -34.48 -41.72
N THR A 191 -14.84 -34.58 -41.75
CA THR A 191 -15.73 -33.50 -41.28
C THR A 191 -15.69 -33.34 -39.75
N LEU A 192 -15.08 -34.31 -39.07
CA LEU A 192 -14.92 -34.40 -37.63
C LEU A 192 -13.45 -34.69 -37.29
N LEU A 193 -12.94 -34.06 -36.24
CA LEU A 193 -11.61 -34.29 -35.67
C LEU A 193 -11.39 -35.77 -35.30
N CYS A 194 -12.45 -36.48 -34.87
CA CYS A 194 -12.39 -37.91 -34.57
C CYS A 194 -12.13 -38.82 -35.78
N GLN A 195 -12.25 -38.29 -36.99
CA GLN A 195 -11.96 -38.98 -38.25
C GLN A 195 -10.62 -38.52 -38.85
N MET A 196 -9.95 -37.54 -38.24
CA MET A 196 -8.63 -37.07 -38.63
C MET A 196 -7.53 -37.92 -37.98
N ASP A 197 -6.44 -38.11 -38.71
CA ASP A 197 -5.22 -38.65 -38.12
C ASP A 197 -4.53 -37.57 -37.28
N LEU A 198 -4.45 -37.80 -35.96
CA LEU A 198 -3.80 -36.91 -35.00
C LEU A 198 -2.31 -37.23 -34.81
N ALA A 199 -1.78 -38.30 -35.41
CA ALA A 199 -0.37 -38.65 -35.34
C ALA A 199 0.59 -37.49 -35.64
N PRO A 200 0.43 -36.71 -36.74
CA PRO A 200 1.34 -35.60 -37.03
C PRO A 200 1.28 -34.46 -35.99
N TYR A 201 0.12 -34.25 -35.37
CA TYR A 201 -0.03 -33.27 -34.29
C TYR A 201 0.67 -33.76 -33.01
N LEU A 202 0.51 -35.04 -32.66
CA LEU A 202 1.18 -35.63 -31.50
C LEU A 202 2.70 -35.68 -31.66
N GLU A 203 3.21 -35.97 -32.87
CA GLU A 203 4.64 -35.87 -33.18
C GLU A 203 5.16 -34.44 -33.00
N GLN A 204 4.39 -33.44 -33.42
CA GLN A 204 4.76 -32.04 -33.23
C GLN A 204 4.77 -31.64 -31.74
N GLU A 205 3.82 -32.12 -30.93
CA GLU A 205 3.83 -31.90 -29.48
C GLU A 205 4.98 -32.63 -28.77
N GLN A 206 5.33 -33.84 -29.24
CA GLN A 206 6.50 -34.56 -28.73
C GLN A 206 7.79 -33.80 -29.04
N GLN A 207 7.97 -33.34 -30.27
CA GLN A 207 9.14 -32.52 -30.65
C GLN A 207 9.23 -31.22 -29.84
N ALA A 208 8.10 -30.58 -29.55
CA ALA A 208 8.07 -29.41 -28.69
C ALA A 208 8.47 -29.73 -27.24
N THR A 209 8.09 -30.91 -26.75
CA THR A 209 8.45 -31.42 -25.41
C THR A 209 9.94 -31.75 -25.35
N ASP A 210 10.47 -32.46 -26.34
CA ASP A 210 11.90 -32.81 -26.44
C ASP A 210 12.77 -31.53 -26.51
N ALA A 211 12.33 -30.53 -27.28
CA ALA A 211 12.98 -29.22 -27.35
C ALA A 211 12.99 -28.51 -25.99
N PHE A 212 11.88 -28.56 -25.25
CA PHE A 212 11.79 -28.02 -23.90
C PHE A 212 12.71 -28.75 -22.92
N GLU A 213 12.73 -30.08 -22.94
CA GLU A 213 13.64 -30.89 -22.11
C GLU A 213 15.10 -30.57 -22.40
N SER A 214 15.48 -30.43 -23.67
CA SER A 214 16.84 -30.02 -24.05
C SER A 214 17.19 -28.63 -23.53
N PHE A 215 16.23 -27.69 -23.51
CA PHE A 215 16.41 -26.35 -22.96
C PHE A 215 16.59 -26.40 -21.44
N ILE A 216 15.81 -27.22 -20.73
CA ILE A 216 15.95 -27.41 -19.28
C ILE A 216 17.30 -28.05 -18.94
N GLN A 217 17.75 -29.06 -19.70
CA GLN A 217 19.06 -29.69 -19.51
C GLN A 217 20.22 -28.71 -19.72
N GLN A 218 20.10 -27.76 -20.66
CA GLN A 218 21.09 -26.69 -20.86
C GLN A 218 21.09 -25.67 -19.72
N VAL A 219 19.95 -25.46 -19.05
CA VAL A 219 19.78 -24.47 -17.98
C VAL A 219 20.09 -25.04 -16.59
N LEU A 220 19.85 -26.34 -16.39
CA LEU A 220 20.06 -27.10 -15.16
C LEU A 220 20.83 -28.39 -15.49
N PRO A 221 22.17 -28.34 -15.61
CA PRO A 221 22.96 -29.55 -15.80
C PRO A 221 22.96 -30.38 -14.49
N GLY A 222 21.93 -31.22 -14.32
CA GLY A 222 21.84 -32.16 -13.19
C GLY A 222 20.45 -32.67 -12.80
N SER A 223 19.34 -32.09 -13.30
CA SER A 223 18.02 -32.33 -12.69
C SER A 223 17.11 -33.37 -13.38
N VAL A 224 17.64 -34.33 -14.14
CA VAL A 224 16.79 -35.42 -14.67
C VAL A 224 17.42 -36.77 -14.37
N LEU A 225 16.95 -37.38 -13.27
CA LEU A 225 16.90 -38.83 -13.14
C LEU A 225 16.04 -39.37 -14.27
N ALA A 226 16.66 -40.06 -15.22
CA ALA A 226 15.94 -40.85 -16.21
C ALA A 226 15.12 -41.95 -15.50
N PRO A 227 13.99 -42.41 -16.06
CA PRO A 227 13.21 -43.49 -15.47
C PRO A 227 14.01 -44.79 -15.55
N ASP A 228 14.27 -45.36 -14.39
CA ASP A 228 14.94 -46.64 -14.19
C ASP A 228 14.03 -47.78 -14.69
N GLU A 229 14.36 -48.39 -15.82
CA GLU A 229 13.89 -49.72 -16.20
C GLU A 229 15.08 -50.67 -16.34
N ARG A 230 15.31 -51.47 -15.29
CA ARG A 230 15.80 -52.86 -15.22
C ARG A 230 17.05 -53.21 -16.04
N ASP A 231 18.09 -53.75 -15.39
CA ASP A 231 18.18 -55.18 -15.04
C ASP A 231 19.58 -55.55 -14.48
N GLY A 232 19.61 -56.58 -13.62
CA GLY A 232 20.68 -57.58 -13.53
C GLY A 232 22.13 -57.17 -13.26
N SER A 233 22.49 -57.13 -11.97
CA SER A 233 23.61 -57.87 -11.35
C SER A 233 24.81 -58.28 -12.23
N GLN A 234 25.98 -57.67 -12.00
CA GLN A 234 27.23 -58.41 -11.77
C GLN A 234 28.37 -57.52 -11.23
N GLU A 235 28.90 -57.91 -10.08
CA GLU A 235 30.17 -57.48 -9.50
C GLU A 235 31.34 -57.81 -10.45
N VAL A 236 32.28 -56.88 -10.63
CA VAL A 236 33.72 -57.22 -10.70
C VAL A 236 34.54 -56.08 -10.08
N THR A 237 35.35 -56.48 -9.11
CA THR A 237 36.37 -55.73 -8.38
C THR A 237 37.61 -55.42 -9.23
N GLN A 238 38.28 -54.28 -9.01
CA GLN A 238 39.71 -54.18 -8.60
C GLN A 238 40.32 -52.77 -8.78
N THR A 239 40.60 -52.14 -7.63
CA THR A 239 41.87 -51.47 -7.23
C THR A 239 42.87 -50.95 -8.28
N ARG A 240 43.23 -49.66 -8.19
CA ARG A 240 44.57 -49.20 -7.69
C ARG A 240 44.73 -47.67 -7.62
N ASP A 241 45.33 -47.24 -6.52
CA ASP A 241 45.85 -45.90 -6.24
C ASP A 241 46.83 -45.36 -7.29
N THR A 242 46.82 -44.03 -7.52
CA THR A 242 48.04 -43.20 -7.59
C THR A 242 47.74 -41.69 -7.52
N LYS A 243 48.09 -41.11 -6.37
CA LYS A 243 48.87 -39.86 -6.19
C LYS A 243 48.48 -38.59 -6.98
N LYS A 244 47.90 -37.64 -6.23
CA LYS A 244 48.11 -36.17 -6.22
C LYS A 244 48.38 -35.50 -7.58
N THR A 245 47.36 -34.85 -8.11
CA THR A 245 47.49 -33.49 -8.65
C THR A 245 46.24 -32.72 -8.24
N SER A 246 46.43 -31.66 -7.47
CA SER A 246 45.39 -30.73 -7.05
C SER A 246 44.84 -29.98 -8.25
N MET A 247 43.60 -30.31 -8.63
CA MET A 247 42.67 -29.49 -9.41
C MET A 247 41.26 -29.68 -8.81
N PRO A 248 40.34 -28.71 -9.01
CA PRO A 248 39.28 -28.40 -8.05
C PRO A 248 38.29 -29.55 -7.90
N LYS A 249 37.90 -29.81 -6.66
CA LYS A 249 36.82 -30.73 -6.34
C LYS A 249 35.54 -30.20 -6.98
N SER A 250 35.04 -31.00 -7.92
CA SER A 250 33.63 -31.32 -8.16
C SER A 250 32.61 -30.36 -7.53
N LEU A 251 32.00 -29.53 -8.37
CA LEU A 251 30.69 -28.95 -8.10
C LEU A 251 29.68 -30.08 -7.92
N GLY A 252 28.93 -29.99 -6.82
CA GLY A 252 27.82 -30.87 -6.53
C GLY A 252 27.53 -30.83 -5.04
N THR A 253 26.72 -29.87 -4.59
CA THR A 253 25.35 -30.11 -4.11
C THR A 253 24.66 -28.76 -3.92
N ASP A 254 23.65 -28.51 -4.78
CA ASP A 254 22.84 -27.30 -4.86
C ASP A 254 21.89 -27.17 -3.64
N GLU A 255 22.23 -26.26 -2.74
CA GLU A 255 21.36 -25.35 -1.93
C GLU A 255 22.15 -24.83 -0.72
N ASP A 256 23.07 -25.64 -0.17
CA ASP A 256 23.97 -25.24 0.92
C ASP A 256 25.11 -24.33 0.42
N GLU A 257 25.62 -24.53 -0.81
CA GLU A 257 26.69 -23.70 -1.38
C GLU A 257 26.28 -22.22 -1.63
N LEU A 258 25.01 -21.94 -1.95
CA LEU A 258 24.54 -20.55 -2.14
C LEU A 258 24.45 -19.76 -0.82
N LEU A 259 24.16 -20.45 0.28
CA LEU A 259 24.16 -19.87 1.63
C LEU A 259 25.59 -19.77 2.18
N GLU A 260 26.44 -20.77 1.92
CA GLU A 260 27.87 -20.72 2.25
C GLU A 260 28.60 -19.57 1.52
N ASP A 261 28.20 -19.24 0.29
CA ASP A 261 28.78 -18.15 -0.51
C ASP A 261 28.44 -16.74 0.00
N GLN A 262 27.25 -16.53 0.57
CA GLN A 262 26.94 -15.24 1.21
C GLN A 262 27.74 -15.05 2.49
N ASP A 263 27.81 -16.09 3.31
CA ASP A 263 28.57 -16.05 4.56
C ASP A 263 30.07 -15.91 4.32
N SER A 264 30.60 -16.54 3.26
CA SER A 264 32.00 -16.41 2.85
C SER A 264 32.30 -14.99 2.36
N PHE A 265 31.41 -14.38 1.58
CA PHE A 265 31.54 -13.00 1.10
C PHE A 265 31.60 -11.99 2.26
N TRP A 266 30.69 -12.09 3.23
CA TRP A 266 30.68 -11.18 4.39
C TRP A 266 31.92 -11.35 5.27
N LYS A 267 32.39 -12.59 5.45
CA LYS A 267 33.64 -12.88 6.16
C LYS A 267 34.85 -12.27 5.43
N GLU A 268 34.91 -12.40 4.10
CA GLU A 268 36.00 -11.86 3.31
C GLU A 268 35.98 -10.32 3.26
N LEU A 269 34.80 -9.72 3.16
CA LEU A 269 34.63 -8.27 3.22
C LEU A 269 35.09 -7.70 4.58
N GLY A 270 34.79 -8.40 5.67
CA GLY A 270 35.31 -8.06 7.01
C GLY A 270 36.83 -8.20 7.12
N ARG A 271 37.42 -9.20 6.45
CA ARG A 271 38.89 -9.35 6.38
C ARG A 271 39.53 -8.20 5.61
N ILE A 272 38.95 -7.79 4.47
CA ILE A 272 39.44 -6.66 3.68
C ILE A 272 39.33 -5.35 4.47
N GLU A 273 38.22 -5.12 5.19
CA GLU A 273 38.02 -3.93 6.03
C GLU A 273 39.07 -3.86 7.15
N THR A 274 39.29 -4.96 7.86
CA THR A 274 40.27 -5.02 8.94
C THR A 274 41.71 -4.87 8.42
N ALA A 275 42.04 -5.51 7.30
CA ALA A 275 43.34 -5.35 6.65
C ALA A 275 43.60 -3.89 6.23
N TYR A 276 42.60 -3.22 5.65
CA TYR A 276 42.70 -1.81 5.28
C TYR A 276 42.95 -0.91 6.49
N ILE A 277 42.17 -1.07 7.56
CA ILE A 277 42.31 -0.28 8.79
C ILE A 277 43.71 -0.46 9.38
N CYS A 278 44.21 -1.70 9.45
CA CYS A 278 45.54 -2.00 9.96
C CYS A 278 46.64 -1.36 9.09
N ALA A 279 46.61 -1.58 7.78
CA ALA A 279 47.60 -1.02 6.85
C ALA A 279 47.61 0.51 6.86
N ARG A 280 46.43 1.14 6.90
CA ARG A 280 46.28 2.59 6.93
C ARG A 280 46.76 3.19 8.25
N ARG A 281 46.47 2.53 9.38
CA ARG A 281 46.99 2.94 10.70
C ARG A 281 48.51 2.88 10.73
N GLU A 282 49.10 1.80 10.24
CA GLU A 282 50.55 1.64 10.16
C GLU A 282 51.17 2.73 9.30
N ALA A 283 50.61 3.02 8.12
CA ALA A 283 51.07 4.08 7.24
C ALA A 283 51.05 5.47 7.90
N ILE A 284 49.99 5.81 8.65
CA ILE A 284 49.90 7.08 9.36
C ILE A 284 50.94 7.17 10.49
N VAL A 285 51.12 6.09 11.24
CA VAL A 285 52.10 6.04 12.34
C VAL A 285 53.53 6.11 11.81
N THR A 286 53.84 5.42 10.71
CA THR A 286 55.18 5.48 10.09
C THR A 286 55.44 6.86 9.49
N ALA A 287 54.47 7.46 8.79
CA ALA A 287 54.59 8.82 8.27
C ALA A 287 54.86 9.84 9.38
N ALA A 288 54.11 9.78 10.49
CA ALA A 288 54.32 10.67 11.64
C ALA A 288 55.69 10.47 12.29
N LYS A 289 56.20 9.24 12.37
CA LYS A 289 57.56 8.96 12.87
C LYS A 289 58.63 9.53 11.95
N VAL A 290 58.46 9.41 10.63
CA VAL A 290 59.40 9.94 9.64
C VAL A 290 59.42 11.46 9.69
N GLU A 291 58.27 12.13 9.71
CA GLU A 291 58.21 13.59 9.87
C GLU A 291 58.79 14.04 11.21
N GLY A 292 58.50 13.33 12.30
CA GLY A 292 59.08 13.61 13.61
C GLY A 292 60.61 13.50 13.62
N ALA A 293 61.17 12.46 12.99
CA ALA A 293 62.61 12.28 12.85
C ALA A 293 63.24 13.39 11.97
N ARG A 294 62.56 13.80 10.89
CA ARG A 294 62.98 14.91 10.05
C ARG A 294 63.02 16.23 10.80
N ALA A 295 61.95 16.57 11.52
CA ALA A 295 61.88 17.79 12.33
C ALA A 295 62.93 17.80 13.45
N ALA A 296 63.19 16.64 14.06
CA ALA A 296 64.26 16.50 15.07
C ALA A 296 65.65 16.75 14.46
N LEU A 297 65.90 16.24 13.25
CA LEU A 297 67.15 16.45 12.53
C LEU A 297 67.33 17.92 12.13
N GLU A 298 66.29 18.57 11.60
CA GLU A 298 66.32 20.00 11.29
C GLU A 298 66.53 20.86 12.56
N CYS A 299 65.90 20.50 13.68
CA CYS A 299 66.09 21.19 14.95
C CYS A 299 67.52 21.03 15.47
N ALA A 300 68.09 19.83 15.39
CA ALA A 300 69.47 19.56 15.78
C ALA A 300 70.47 20.36 14.92
N GLN A 301 70.24 20.44 13.61
CA GLN A 301 71.05 21.27 12.69
C GLN A 301 71.02 22.75 13.07
N ARG A 302 69.82 23.34 13.25
CA ARG A 302 69.69 24.75 13.67
C ARG A 302 70.36 25.02 15.03
N THR A 303 70.28 24.05 15.95
CA THR A 303 70.90 24.19 17.28
C THR A 303 72.42 24.10 17.19
N LEU A 304 72.96 23.25 16.32
CA LEU A 304 74.40 23.15 16.06
C LEU A 304 74.94 24.47 15.49
N GLU A 305 74.29 25.01 14.46
CA GLU A 305 74.64 26.30 13.83
C GLU A 305 74.63 27.44 14.87
N ALA A 306 73.61 27.51 15.72
CA ALA A 306 73.51 28.53 16.77
C ALA A 306 74.58 28.38 17.89
N LEU A 307 75.00 27.15 18.20
CA LEU A 307 76.07 26.89 19.18
C LEU A 307 77.45 27.26 18.64
N GLU A 308 77.68 27.13 17.33
CA GLU A 308 78.91 27.59 16.67
C GLU A 308 79.03 29.13 16.70
N GLU A 309 77.90 29.86 16.69
CA GLU A 309 77.88 31.32 16.76
C GLU A 309 77.97 31.90 18.19
N ASN A 310 77.28 31.31 19.19
CA ASN A 310 77.20 31.91 20.54
C ASN A 310 76.88 30.91 21.68
N GLN A 311 77.86 30.09 22.05
CA GLN A 311 77.72 28.95 22.97
C GLN A 311 77.04 29.24 24.33
N GLN A 312 77.50 30.26 25.07
CA GLN A 312 77.03 30.52 26.45
C GLN A 312 75.60 31.06 26.51
N ALA A 313 75.16 31.81 25.51
CA ALA A 313 73.82 32.38 25.46
C ALA A 313 72.76 31.31 25.13
N VAL A 314 73.08 30.42 24.19
CA VAL A 314 72.19 29.34 23.76
C VAL A 314 71.99 28.30 24.87
N GLU A 315 73.04 27.93 25.61
CA GLU A 315 72.92 27.01 26.74
C GLU A 315 72.05 27.57 27.88
N ALA A 316 72.21 28.85 28.23
CA ALA A 316 71.38 29.49 29.25
C ALA A 316 69.89 29.56 28.83
N GLN A 317 69.62 29.82 27.55
CA GLN A 317 68.27 29.86 27.00
C GLN A 317 67.61 28.47 26.99
N LEU A 318 68.34 27.43 26.58
CA LEU A 318 67.86 26.05 26.61
C LEU A 318 67.59 25.57 28.05
N GLN A 319 68.46 25.92 29.01
CA GLN A 319 68.27 25.57 30.41
C GLN A 319 67.05 26.26 31.02
N SER A 320 66.82 27.54 30.69
CA SER A 320 65.64 28.29 31.18
C SER A 320 64.32 27.75 30.59
N GLN A 321 64.33 27.26 29.34
CA GLN A 321 63.13 26.76 28.66
C GLN A 321 62.88 25.25 28.88
N ALA A 322 63.86 24.50 29.38
CA ALA A 322 63.77 23.04 29.55
C ALA A 322 62.54 22.59 30.37
N ALA A 323 62.18 23.31 31.42
CA ALA A 323 61.02 22.99 32.25
C ALA A 323 59.68 23.20 31.50
N VAL A 324 59.59 24.24 30.67
CA VAL A 324 58.42 24.55 29.84
C VAL A 324 58.25 23.51 28.74
N LEU A 325 59.33 23.20 28.01
CA LEU A 325 59.34 22.18 26.97
C LEU A 325 58.98 20.80 27.50
N ARG A 326 59.47 20.42 28.71
CA ARG A 326 59.09 19.15 29.35
C ARG A 326 57.60 19.06 29.68
N ARG A 327 56.96 20.17 30.08
CA ARG A 327 55.51 20.20 30.33
C ARG A 327 54.74 20.06 29.01
N GLN A 328 55.12 20.80 27.98
CA GLN A 328 54.52 20.72 26.64
C GLN A 328 54.68 19.33 26.02
N LEU A 329 55.82 18.66 26.23
CA LEU A 329 56.05 17.30 25.75
C LEU A 329 55.09 16.29 26.41
N ARG A 330 54.79 16.47 27.71
CA ARG A 330 53.80 15.63 28.40
C ARG A 330 52.38 15.84 27.86
N THR A 331 51.97 17.09 27.64
CA THR A 331 50.64 17.40 27.08
C THR A 331 50.50 16.85 25.66
N LEU A 332 51.51 17.06 24.82
CA LEU A 332 51.54 16.51 23.46
C LEU A 332 51.51 14.98 23.45
N ARG A 333 52.22 14.31 24.36
CA ARG A 333 52.15 12.83 24.49
C ARG A 333 50.74 12.35 24.88
N SER A 334 50.07 13.03 25.81
CA SER A 334 48.68 12.69 26.15
C SER A 334 47.72 12.94 24.99
N ASP A 335 47.93 14.00 24.21
CA ASP A 335 47.11 14.30 23.04
C ASP A 335 47.31 13.29 21.91
N ILE A 336 48.56 12.87 21.65
CA ILE A 336 48.88 11.82 20.68
C ILE A 336 48.26 10.48 21.12
N ALA A 337 48.36 10.12 22.40
CA ALA A 337 47.74 8.90 22.92
C ALA A 337 46.22 8.93 22.71
N ARG A 338 45.56 10.04 23.08
CA ARG A 338 44.12 10.24 22.89
C ARG A 338 43.70 10.22 21.42
N ALA A 339 44.52 10.79 20.54
CA ALA A 339 44.27 10.77 19.10
C ALA A 339 44.37 9.33 18.53
N LEU A 340 45.38 8.56 18.95
CA LEU A 340 45.58 7.17 18.51
C LEU A 340 44.52 6.20 19.04
N THR A 341 44.01 6.41 20.25
CA THR A 341 43.04 5.49 20.88
C THR A 341 41.59 5.80 20.52
N HIS A 342 41.21 7.07 20.35
CA HIS A 342 39.80 7.43 20.18
C HIS A 342 39.47 8.05 18.83
N ARG A 343 40.32 8.95 18.31
CA ARG A 343 39.99 9.70 17.07
C ARG A 343 40.35 8.91 15.82
N LEU A 344 41.56 8.35 15.78
CA LEU A 344 42.07 7.64 14.61
C LEU A 344 41.25 6.38 14.27
N PRO A 345 40.88 5.49 15.22
CA PRO A 345 40.10 4.30 14.89
C PRO A 345 38.72 4.64 14.31
N ALA A 346 38.04 5.64 14.85
CA ALA A 346 36.74 6.08 14.36
C ALA A 346 36.80 6.62 12.92
N LEU A 347 37.84 7.41 12.60
CA LEU A 347 38.06 7.94 11.26
C LEU A 347 38.43 6.84 10.25
N LEU A 348 39.31 5.92 10.64
CA LEU A 348 39.69 4.78 9.80
C LEU A 348 38.51 3.84 9.53
N GLN A 349 37.64 3.63 10.53
CA GLN A 349 36.43 2.84 10.35
C GLN A 349 35.43 3.54 9.41
N ALA A 350 35.29 4.86 9.48
CA ALA A 350 34.48 5.62 8.54
C ALA A 350 35.04 5.56 7.11
N GLU A 351 36.36 5.63 6.96
CA GLU A 351 37.06 5.50 5.66
C GLU A 351 36.91 4.09 5.08
N ALA A 352 37.07 3.05 5.91
CA ALA A 352 36.91 1.66 5.48
C ALA A 352 35.47 1.33 5.05
N ARG A 353 34.46 1.89 5.74
CA ARG A 353 33.05 1.79 5.33
C ARG A 353 32.78 2.41 3.96
N ARG A 354 33.51 3.46 3.58
CA ARG A 354 33.39 4.05 2.23
C ARG A 354 33.96 3.14 1.15
N LEU A 355 35.02 2.40 1.45
CA LEU A 355 35.59 1.40 0.53
C LEU A 355 34.70 0.16 0.35
N ARG A 356 33.84 -0.13 1.34
CA ARG A 356 32.86 -1.22 1.26
C ARG A 356 31.78 -0.95 0.20
N LEU A 357 31.42 0.31 -0.02
CA LEU A 357 30.28 0.67 -0.87
C LEU A 357 30.45 0.23 -2.34
N PRO A 358 31.59 0.45 -3.03
CA PRO A 358 31.80 -0.05 -4.39
C PRO A 358 31.78 -1.58 -4.50
N VAL A 359 32.38 -2.29 -3.54
CA VAL A 359 32.43 -3.76 -3.52
C VAL A 359 31.03 -4.34 -3.36
N LEU A 360 30.22 -3.76 -2.47
CA LEU A 360 28.82 -4.13 -2.30
C LEU A 360 28.01 -3.82 -3.56
N HIS A 361 28.19 -2.64 -4.12
CA HIS A 361 27.48 -2.25 -5.33
C HIS A 361 27.75 -3.22 -6.49
N GLN A 362 29.01 -3.61 -6.69
CA GLN A 362 29.38 -4.61 -7.69
C GLN A 362 28.79 -5.99 -7.39
N HIS A 363 28.84 -6.45 -6.14
CA HIS A 363 28.24 -7.72 -5.73
C HIS A 363 26.73 -7.77 -5.97
N PHE A 364 26.00 -6.73 -5.54
CA PHE A 364 24.56 -6.63 -5.79
C PHE A 364 24.26 -6.51 -7.29
N SER A 365 25.08 -5.80 -8.06
CA SER A 365 24.90 -5.72 -9.52
C SER A 365 25.04 -7.09 -10.19
N LEU A 366 26.00 -7.91 -9.75
CA LEU A 366 26.17 -9.27 -10.23
C LEU A 366 24.99 -10.17 -9.83
N GLN A 367 24.52 -10.07 -8.59
CA GLN A 367 23.33 -10.79 -8.14
C GLN A 367 22.08 -10.40 -8.93
N VAL A 368 21.88 -9.10 -9.17
CA VAL A 368 20.78 -8.61 -10.01
C VAL A 368 20.89 -9.13 -11.43
N ALA A 369 22.07 -9.12 -12.04
CA ALA A 369 22.29 -9.66 -13.38
C ALA A 369 22.00 -11.17 -13.44
N HIS A 370 22.40 -11.91 -12.41
CA HIS A 370 22.09 -13.34 -12.28
C HIS A 370 20.57 -13.56 -12.19
N LEU A 371 19.89 -12.85 -11.30
CA LEU A 371 18.43 -12.93 -11.14
C LEU A 371 17.66 -12.52 -12.40
N GLN A 372 18.16 -11.53 -13.15
CA GLN A 372 17.55 -11.15 -14.43
C GLN A 372 17.73 -12.24 -15.49
N ASN A 373 18.88 -12.92 -15.50
CA ASN A 373 19.11 -14.04 -16.42
C ASN A 373 18.19 -15.24 -16.06
N THR A 374 18.06 -15.57 -14.77
CA THR A 374 17.14 -16.63 -14.34
C THR A 374 15.69 -16.27 -14.65
N ALA A 375 15.25 -15.03 -14.38
CA ALA A 375 13.91 -14.55 -14.73
C ALA A 375 13.64 -14.67 -16.24
N ARG A 376 14.57 -14.24 -17.10
CA ARG A 376 14.45 -14.39 -18.57
C ARG A 376 14.36 -15.85 -19.01
N ARG A 377 15.06 -16.76 -18.34
CA ARG A 377 14.98 -18.20 -18.64
C ARG A 377 13.64 -18.78 -18.19
N GLN A 378 13.13 -18.36 -17.02
CA GLN A 378 11.81 -18.72 -16.52
C GLN A 378 10.70 -18.21 -17.44
N GLU A 379 10.75 -16.95 -17.89
CA GLU A 379 9.79 -16.39 -18.86
C GLU A 379 9.76 -17.18 -20.17
N LYS A 380 10.92 -17.63 -20.66
CA LYS A 380 10.98 -18.51 -21.83
C LYS A 380 10.31 -19.85 -21.51
N ALA A 381 10.66 -20.50 -20.40
CA ALA A 381 10.06 -21.77 -20.02
C ALA A 381 8.54 -21.68 -19.88
N THR A 382 8.03 -20.63 -19.22
CA THR A 382 6.60 -20.41 -19.06
C THR A 382 5.91 -20.12 -20.38
N ALA A 383 6.52 -19.34 -21.29
CA ALA A 383 5.97 -19.12 -22.62
C ALA A 383 5.85 -20.42 -23.43
N TRP A 384 6.85 -21.31 -23.35
CA TRP A 384 6.81 -22.64 -23.98
C TRP A 384 5.66 -23.48 -23.42
N LEU A 385 5.58 -23.61 -22.09
CA LEU A 385 4.54 -24.40 -21.42
C LEU A 385 3.13 -23.85 -21.67
N LEU A 386 2.95 -22.52 -21.60
CA LEU A 386 1.66 -21.88 -21.90
C LEU A 386 1.25 -22.08 -23.36
N SER A 387 2.20 -22.03 -24.29
CA SER A 387 1.93 -22.30 -25.70
C SER A 387 1.46 -23.74 -25.90
N GLN A 388 2.18 -24.71 -25.32
CA GLN A 388 1.79 -26.13 -25.38
C GLN A 388 0.42 -26.38 -24.74
N GLN A 389 0.19 -25.84 -23.55
CA GLN A 389 -1.10 -25.93 -22.86
C GLN A 389 -2.23 -25.35 -23.73
N SER A 390 -2.04 -24.17 -24.31
CA SER A 390 -3.08 -23.54 -25.14
C SER A 390 -3.46 -24.37 -26.38
N ARG A 391 -2.50 -25.09 -26.98
CA ARG A 391 -2.75 -25.98 -28.12
C ARG A 391 -3.55 -27.22 -27.68
N LEU A 392 -3.16 -27.82 -26.56
CA LEU A 392 -3.86 -28.96 -25.96
C LEU A 392 -5.29 -28.60 -25.52
N ASP A 393 -5.47 -27.44 -24.89
CA ASP A 393 -6.79 -26.96 -24.47
C ASP A 393 -7.72 -26.74 -25.68
N LEU A 394 -7.19 -26.19 -26.78
CA LEU A 394 -7.95 -26.00 -28.01
C LEU A 394 -8.38 -27.34 -28.62
N LEU A 395 -7.48 -28.33 -28.64
CA LEU A 395 -7.80 -29.69 -29.10
C LEU A 395 -8.89 -30.31 -28.22
N GLU A 396 -8.77 -30.20 -26.90
CA GLU A 396 -9.73 -30.73 -25.93
C GLU A 396 -11.12 -30.08 -26.10
N LEU A 397 -11.17 -28.77 -26.25
CA LEU A 397 -12.42 -28.04 -26.49
C LEU A 397 -13.11 -28.48 -27.78
N GLN A 398 -12.35 -28.68 -28.86
CA GLN A 398 -12.88 -29.16 -30.12
C GLN A 398 -13.44 -30.59 -29.98
N LEU A 399 -12.71 -31.50 -29.31
CA LEU A 399 -13.18 -32.86 -29.04
C LEU A 399 -14.45 -32.88 -28.17
N LYS A 400 -14.51 -32.03 -27.15
CA LYS A 400 -15.70 -31.87 -26.28
C LYS A 400 -16.91 -31.39 -27.08
N ARG A 401 -16.72 -30.44 -27.99
CA ARG A 401 -17.78 -29.95 -28.88
C ARG A 401 -18.28 -31.04 -29.80
N GLU A 402 -17.37 -31.76 -30.48
CA GLU A 402 -17.75 -32.83 -31.40
C GLU A 402 -18.48 -33.97 -30.71
N ARG A 403 -18.05 -34.33 -29.49
CA ARG A 403 -18.78 -35.32 -28.68
C ARG A 403 -20.24 -34.92 -28.49
N LYS A 404 -20.51 -33.67 -28.10
CA LYS A 404 -21.89 -33.18 -27.92
C LYS A 404 -22.69 -33.23 -29.23
N GLU A 405 -22.08 -32.85 -30.35
CA GLU A 405 -22.74 -32.92 -31.66
C GLU A 405 -23.06 -34.37 -32.07
N LEU A 406 -22.16 -35.32 -31.78
CA LEU A 406 -22.38 -36.75 -32.04
C LEU A 406 -23.44 -37.36 -31.12
N GLU A 407 -23.43 -37.01 -29.83
CA GLU A 407 -24.46 -37.44 -28.87
C GLU A 407 -25.85 -36.96 -29.30
N GLN A 408 -25.97 -35.70 -29.77
CA GLN A 408 -27.23 -35.19 -30.33
C GLN A 408 -27.67 -35.97 -31.57
N LYS A 409 -26.75 -36.24 -32.51
CA LYS A 409 -27.05 -37.05 -33.70
C LYS A 409 -27.49 -38.46 -33.34
N ALA A 410 -26.84 -39.09 -32.36
CA ALA A 410 -27.21 -40.41 -31.86
C ALA A 410 -28.62 -40.42 -31.27
N ALA A 411 -28.99 -39.42 -30.45
CA ALA A 411 -30.33 -39.29 -29.91
C ALA A 411 -31.41 -39.11 -31.00
N TRP A 412 -31.10 -38.36 -32.06
CA TRP A 412 -31.99 -38.25 -33.22
C TRP A 412 -32.17 -39.57 -33.96
N LEU A 413 -31.09 -40.33 -34.16
CA LEU A 413 -31.14 -41.64 -34.80
C LEU A 413 -31.95 -42.65 -33.98
N GLU A 414 -31.77 -42.67 -32.66
CA GLU A 414 -32.55 -43.51 -31.75
C GLU A 414 -34.05 -43.19 -31.85
N LYS A 415 -34.41 -41.90 -31.93
CA LYS A 415 -35.80 -41.47 -32.13
C LYS A 415 -36.38 -41.89 -33.48
N ILE A 416 -35.57 -41.88 -34.55
CA ILE A 416 -35.99 -42.39 -35.86
C ILE A 416 -36.18 -43.91 -35.81
N GLU A 417 -35.27 -44.62 -35.14
CA GLU A 417 -35.36 -46.06 -34.96
C GLU A 417 -36.62 -46.46 -34.19
N THR A 418 -36.99 -45.74 -33.12
CA THR A 418 -38.23 -46.03 -32.38
C THR A 418 -39.46 -45.79 -33.24
N VAL A 419 -39.56 -44.65 -33.95
CA VAL A 419 -40.70 -44.35 -34.83
C VAL A 419 -40.82 -45.37 -35.96
N THR A 420 -39.71 -45.77 -36.57
CA THR A 420 -39.72 -46.77 -37.65
C THR A 420 -40.11 -48.15 -37.13
N ARG A 421 -39.61 -48.55 -35.95
CA ARG A 421 -39.99 -49.81 -35.29
C ARG A 421 -41.48 -49.83 -34.90
N GLU A 422 -42.00 -48.73 -34.40
CA GLU A 422 -43.44 -48.55 -34.13
C GLU A 422 -44.25 -48.71 -35.41
N SER A 423 -43.87 -48.03 -36.49
CA SER A 423 -44.54 -48.16 -37.79
C SER A 423 -44.49 -49.58 -38.34
N GLN A 424 -43.35 -50.28 -38.20
CA GLN A 424 -43.17 -51.67 -38.61
C GLN A 424 -44.06 -52.61 -37.80
N SER A 425 -44.16 -52.41 -36.47
CA SER A 425 -45.06 -53.18 -35.61
C SER A 425 -46.54 -52.93 -35.95
N GLY A 426 -46.90 -51.69 -36.28
CA GLY A 426 -48.24 -51.33 -36.77
C GLY A 426 -48.59 -52.04 -38.08
N LEU A 427 -47.65 -52.08 -39.03
CA LEU A 427 -47.79 -52.82 -40.29
C LEU A 427 -47.87 -54.33 -40.07
N GLN A 428 -47.06 -54.90 -39.17
CA GLN A 428 -47.16 -56.32 -38.81
C GLN A 428 -48.50 -56.65 -38.15
N ASN A 429 -49.01 -55.79 -37.26
CA ASN A 429 -50.32 -55.97 -36.64
C ASN A 429 -51.46 -55.91 -37.66
N GLN A 430 -51.39 -54.99 -38.64
CA GLN A 430 -52.31 -54.99 -39.79
C GLN A 430 -52.19 -56.30 -40.59
N GLN A 431 -50.98 -56.76 -40.88
CA GLN A 431 -50.77 -58.00 -41.62
C GLN A 431 -51.31 -59.23 -40.86
N ILE A 432 -51.19 -59.28 -39.54
CA ILE A 432 -51.76 -60.34 -38.68
C ILE A 432 -53.29 -60.26 -38.67
N TYR A 433 -53.86 -59.06 -38.57
CA TYR A 433 -55.31 -58.84 -38.68
C TYR A 433 -55.86 -59.38 -40.01
N PHE A 434 -55.22 -59.08 -41.14
CA PHE A 434 -55.60 -59.60 -42.46
C PHE A 434 -55.29 -61.10 -42.63
N ARG A 435 -54.29 -61.64 -41.92
CA ARG A 435 -54.00 -63.10 -41.91
C ARG A 435 -55.03 -63.89 -41.09
N GLY A 436 -55.55 -63.32 -40.00
CA GLY A 436 -56.67 -63.87 -39.23
C GLY A 436 -58.01 -63.83 -39.95
N ALA A 437 -58.12 -62.97 -40.98
CA ALA A 437 -59.24 -62.93 -41.92
C ALA A 437 -59.10 -63.91 -43.11
N ARG A 438 -58.23 -64.93 -43.02
CA ARG A 438 -58.37 -66.11 -43.91
C ARG A 438 -59.64 -66.86 -43.49
N PRO A 439 -60.58 -67.15 -44.40
CA PRO A 439 -61.73 -67.96 -44.05
C PRO A 439 -61.22 -69.33 -43.60
N SER A 440 -61.51 -69.68 -42.35
CA SER A 440 -61.38 -71.05 -41.87
C SER A 440 -62.14 -71.96 -42.83
N GLN A 441 -61.43 -72.89 -43.48
CA GLN A 441 -62.03 -74.02 -44.19
C GLN A 441 -62.77 -74.90 -43.18
N LYS A 442 -63.97 -74.49 -42.79
CA LYS A 442 -64.99 -75.34 -42.19
C LYS A 442 -66.27 -75.13 -42.97
N GLY A 443 -66.76 -76.24 -43.51
CA GLY A 443 -67.81 -76.29 -44.53
C GLY A 443 -69.06 -75.51 -44.13
N HIS A 444 -69.43 -74.56 -44.99
CA HIS A 444 -70.79 -74.09 -45.10
C HIS A 444 -71.23 -74.21 -46.56
N PRO A 445 -72.46 -74.69 -46.82
CA PRO A 445 -72.92 -74.94 -48.19
C PRO A 445 -73.04 -73.62 -48.93
N HIS A 446 -72.43 -73.56 -50.12
CA HIS A 446 -72.54 -72.44 -51.05
C HIS A 446 -74.02 -72.19 -51.39
N LYS A 447 -74.60 -71.13 -50.80
CA LYS A 447 -75.83 -70.54 -51.31
C LYS A 447 -75.48 -69.71 -52.53
N TRP A 448 -75.68 -70.31 -53.69
CA TRP A 448 -75.78 -69.57 -54.94
C TRP A 448 -76.97 -68.60 -54.83
N ILE A 449 -76.75 -67.36 -55.28
CA ILE A 449 -77.76 -66.31 -55.38
C ILE A 449 -78.90 -66.85 -56.27
N ASP A 450 -80.10 -66.94 -55.71
CA ASP A 450 -81.30 -67.35 -56.42
C ASP A 450 -81.64 -66.27 -57.48
N PRO A 451 -81.92 -66.60 -58.75
CA PRO A 451 -82.28 -65.62 -59.78
C PRO A 451 -83.60 -64.87 -59.51
N LYS A 452 -84.29 -65.14 -58.39
CA LYS A 452 -85.41 -64.33 -57.88
C LYS A 452 -85.06 -63.43 -56.69
N ASP A 453 -83.78 -63.31 -56.34
CA ASP A 453 -83.32 -62.53 -55.20
C ASP A 453 -83.35 -61.02 -55.51
N LEU A 454 -84.33 -60.32 -54.92
CA LEU A 454 -84.56 -58.88 -55.05
C LEU A 454 -83.51 -58.03 -54.29
N THR A 455 -82.44 -58.63 -53.76
CA THR A 455 -81.37 -57.93 -53.04
C THR A 455 -80.62 -56.95 -53.93
N ALA A 456 -80.36 -57.28 -55.19
CA ALA A 456 -79.74 -56.35 -56.13
C ALA A 456 -80.65 -55.17 -56.45
N VAL A 457 -81.96 -55.40 -56.57
CA VAL A 457 -82.98 -54.36 -56.80
C VAL A 457 -83.13 -53.48 -55.56
N ARG A 458 -83.11 -54.04 -54.34
CA ARG A 458 -83.12 -53.28 -53.07
C ARG A 458 -81.86 -52.44 -52.85
N LEU A 459 -80.70 -52.92 -53.29
CA LEU A 459 -79.46 -52.14 -53.26
C LEU A 459 -79.49 -51.01 -54.29
N TRP A 460 -80.09 -51.26 -55.45
CA TRP A 460 -80.30 -50.25 -56.48
C TRP A 460 -81.31 -49.18 -56.01
N ASP A 461 -82.39 -49.58 -55.35
CA ASP A 461 -83.37 -48.67 -54.74
C ASP A 461 -82.78 -47.91 -53.53
N MET A 462 -81.86 -48.51 -52.76
CA MET A 462 -81.12 -47.82 -51.69
C MET A 462 -80.11 -46.78 -52.21
N LEU A 463 -79.53 -47.01 -53.39
CA LEU A 463 -78.52 -46.13 -53.98
C LEU A 463 -79.13 -45.06 -54.89
N MET A 464 -80.27 -45.34 -55.53
CA MET A 464 -80.88 -44.49 -56.57
C MET A 464 -82.29 -43.98 -56.22
N GLY A 465 -82.92 -44.48 -55.15
CA GLY A 465 -84.29 -44.14 -54.76
C GLY A 465 -84.37 -42.89 -53.86
N LYS A 466 -85.13 -41.89 -54.32
CA LYS A 466 -85.51 -40.70 -53.57
C LYS A 466 -86.46 -41.07 -52.42
N ASP A 467 -86.20 -40.47 -51.26
CA ASP A 467 -87.01 -40.45 -50.02
C ASP A 467 -87.06 -41.71 -49.15
N GLN A 468 -86.23 -41.74 -48.10
CA GLN A 468 -86.74 -41.79 -46.71
C GLN A 468 -85.68 -41.44 -45.65
N LYS A 469 -86.03 -40.46 -44.82
CA LYS A 469 -85.27 -39.81 -43.74
C LYS A 469 -85.01 -40.71 -42.53
N LYS A 470 -84.24 -41.79 -42.66
CA LYS A 470 -83.68 -42.51 -41.50
C LYS A 470 -82.19 -42.78 -41.71
N GLN A 471 -81.37 -41.91 -41.10
CA GLN A 471 -79.91 -42.00 -41.08
C GLN A 471 -79.48 -43.29 -40.36
N LEU A 472 -79.16 -44.34 -41.11
CA LEU A 472 -78.68 -45.62 -40.58
C LEU A 472 -77.19 -45.62 -40.21
N PHE A 473 -76.48 -44.53 -40.47
CA PHE A 473 -75.12 -44.28 -39.99
C PHE A 473 -75.11 -42.95 -39.24
N ARG A 474 -74.35 -42.87 -38.14
CA ARG A 474 -74.02 -41.58 -37.49
C ARG A 474 -73.57 -40.65 -38.61
N SER A 475 -74.32 -39.57 -38.84
CA SER A 475 -74.20 -38.76 -40.04
C SER A 475 -72.75 -38.34 -40.27
N TRP A 476 -72.32 -38.32 -41.53
CA TRP A 476 -71.03 -37.73 -41.92
C TRP A 476 -70.86 -36.32 -41.32
N GLU A 477 -71.97 -35.61 -41.11
CA GLU A 477 -72.03 -34.32 -40.41
C GLU A 477 -71.61 -34.41 -38.94
N ALA A 478 -71.99 -35.46 -38.20
CA ALA A 478 -71.57 -35.63 -36.81
C ALA A 478 -70.07 -35.95 -36.67
N LEU A 479 -69.51 -36.66 -37.64
CA LEU A 479 -68.08 -36.98 -37.69
C LEU A 479 -67.28 -35.76 -38.12
N ALA A 480 -67.76 -35.03 -39.13
CA ALA A 480 -67.20 -33.74 -39.55
C ALA A 480 -67.28 -32.68 -38.42
N ALA A 481 -68.35 -32.67 -37.63
CA ALA A 481 -68.48 -31.79 -36.47
C ALA A 481 -67.44 -32.12 -35.40
N LYS A 482 -67.20 -33.41 -35.10
CA LYS A 482 -66.15 -33.82 -34.16
C LYS A 482 -64.74 -33.51 -34.64
N CYS A 483 -64.46 -33.72 -35.93
CA CYS A 483 -63.18 -33.31 -36.51
C CYS A 483 -62.99 -31.79 -36.46
N SER A 484 -64.05 -31.03 -36.71
CA SER A 484 -64.02 -29.56 -36.61
C SER A 484 -63.79 -29.09 -35.17
N GLN A 485 -64.43 -29.74 -34.18
CA GLN A 485 -64.19 -29.50 -32.76
C GLN A 485 -62.73 -29.76 -32.39
N LEU A 486 -62.15 -30.88 -32.83
CA LEU A 486 -60.75 -31.22 -32.55
C LEU A 486 -59.76 -30.22 -33.17
N VAL A 487 -60.07 -29.71 -34.37
CA VAL A 487 -59.29 -28.64 -35.03
C VAL A 487 -59.39 -27.32 -34.27
N GLN A 488 -60.55 -27.01 -33.67
CA GLN A 488 -60.70 -25.83 -32.82
C GLN A 488 -59.96 -25.99 -31.49
N ASP A 489 -60.01 -27.17 -30.86
CA ASP A 489 -59.33 -27.46 -29.61
C ASP A 489 -57.80 -27.44 -29.78
N THR A 490 -57.28 -27.98 -30.88
CA THR A 490 -55.85 -27.91 -31.22
C THR A 490 -55.38 -26.48 -31.44
N ARG A 491 -56.15 -25.66 -32.18
CA ARG A 491 -55.85 -24.22 -32.33
C ARG A 491 -55.91 -23.46 -31.01
N ALA A 492 -56.83 -23.82 -30.11
CA ALA A 492 -56.93 -23.19 -28.80
C ALA A 492 -55.73 -23.54 -27.90
N LEU A 493 -55.24 -24.78 -27.96
CA LEU A 493 -54.04 -25.21 -27.24
C LEU A 493 -52.75 -24.60 -27.82
N GLU A 494 -52.65 -24.50 -29.15
CA GLU A 494 -51.55 -23.79 -29.83
C GLU A 494 -51.52 -22.31 -29.42
N ALA A 495 -52.67 -21.64 -29.37
CA ALA A 495 -52.78 -20.26 -28.90
C ALA A 495 -52.42 -20.09 -27.40
N GLN A 496 -52.68 -21.10 -26.56
CA GLN A 496 -52.27 -21.11 -25.15
C GLN A 496 -50.76 -21.36 -24.98
N LEU A 497 -50.13 -22.09 -25.90
CA LEU A 497 -48.67 -22.30 -25.90
C LEU A 497 -47.92 -21.09 -26.46
N GLU A 498 -48.47 -20.39 -27.45
CA GLU A 498 -47.89 -19.14 -27.98
C GLU A 498 -48.15 -17.94 -27.06
N ALA A 499 -49.09 -18.03 -26.12
CA ALA A 499 -49.29 -16.99 -25.12
C ALA A 499 -48.05 -16.90 -24.22
N PRO A 500 -47.37 -15.73 -24.14
CA PRO A 500 -46.18 -15.57 -23.32
C PRO A 500 -46.51 -15.82 -21.85
N VAL A 501 -45.78 -16.74 -21.22
CA VAL A 501 -45.95 -17.09 -19.81
C VAL A 501 -45.63 -15.83 -18.97
N PRO A 502 -46.57 -15.27 -18.20
CA PRO A 502 -46.39 -13.98 -17.52
C PRO A 502 -45.22 -13.95 -16.51
N GLN A 503 -44.76 -15.12 -16.08
CA GLN A 503 -43.59 -15.27 -15.21
C GLN A 503 -42.28 -14.92 -15.94
N VAL A 504 -42.19 -15.12 -17.25
CA VAL A 504 -40.99 -14.80 -18.05
C VAL A 504 -40.85 -13.28 -18.18
N SER A 505 -41.93 -12.58 -18.48
CA SER A 505 -41.95 -11.11 -18.56
C SER A 505 -41.63 -10.45 -17.22
N ALA A 506 -42.13 -11.03 -16.11
CA ALA A 506 -41.77 -10.57 -14.78
C ALA A 506 -40.28 -10.80 -14.46
N LEU A 507 -39.73 -11.95 -14.88
CA LEU A 507 -38.31 -12.26 -14.71
C LEU A 507 -37.43 -11.32 -15.53
N GLU A 508 -37.78 -11.09 -16.79
CA GLU A 508 -37.11 -10.15 -17.69
C GLU A 508 -37.11 -8.74 -17.11
N SER A 509 -38.24 -8.25 -16.59
CA SER A 509 -38.29 -6.95 -15.92
C SER A 509 -37.40 -6.88 -14.67
N SER A 510 -37.32 -7.98 -13.91
CA SER A 510 -36.46 -8.02 -12.71
C SER A 510 -34.98 -8.06 -13.05
N ILE A 511 -34.63 -8.73 -14.16
CA ILE A 511 -33.27 -8.78 -14.69
C ILE A 511 -32.89 -7.40 -15.24
N GLU A 512 -33.77 -6.71 -15.95
CA GLU A 512 -33.54 -5.33 -16.41
C GLU A 512 -33.34 -4.36 -15.25
N VAL A 513 -34.14 -4.46 -14.18
CA VAL A 513 -33.96 -3.62 -12.98
C VAL A 513 -32.60 -3.87 -12.32
N LEU A 514 -32.20 -5.14 -12.16
CA LEU A 514 -30.88 -5.49 -11.61
C LEU A 514 -29.74 -5.05 -12.53
N TYR A 515 -29.92 -5.15 -13.85
CA TYR A 515 -28.97 -4.68 -14.84
C TYR A 515 -28.74 -3.17 -14.72
N HIS A 516 -29.81 -2.38 -14.60
CA HIS A 516 -29.72 -0.93 -14.42
C HIS A 516 -29.19 -0.49 -13.04
N GLN A 517 -29.23 -1.36 -12.03
CA GLN A 517 -28.63 -1.10 -10.72
C GLN A 517 -27.12 -1.41 -10.68
N LEU A 518 -26.68 -2.42 -11.45
CA LEU A 518 -25.28 -2.84 -11.49
C LEU A 518 -24.46 -2.13 -12.57
N TYR A 519 -25.12 -1.63 -13.61
CA TYR A 519 -24.48 -0.97 -14.74
C TYR A 519 -25.01 0.45 -14.90
N ASP A 520 -24.10 1.39 -15.07
CA ASP A 520 -24.45 2.78 -15.38
C ASP A 520 -24.91 2.94 -16.84
N SER A 521 -25.35 4.15 -17.21
CA SER A 521 -25.75 4.51 -18.58
C SER A 521 -24.66 4.29 -19.66
N SER A 522 -23.42 3.97 -19.25
CA SER A 522 -22.29 3.66 -20.11
C SER A 522 -21.93 2.17 -20.16
N ASN A 523 -22.75 1.29 -19.57
CA ASN A 523 -22.53 -0.15 -19.44
C ASN A 523 -21.25 -0.52 -18.65
N GLN A 524 -20.83 0.31 -17.69
CA GLN A 524 -19.74 -0.02 -16.77
C GLN A 524 -20.28 -0.54 -15.43
N LEU A 525 -19.65 -1.59 -14.92
CA LEU A 525 -20.03 -2.24 -13.66
C LEU A 525 -19.74 -1.31 -12.48
N GLN A 526 -20.77 -0.80 -11.81
CA GLN A 526 -20.64 0.04 -10.62
C GLN A 526 -20.43 -0.86 -9.39
N LEU A 527 -19.18 -0.93 -8.94
CA LEU A 527 -18.77 -1.70 -7.75
C LEU A 527 -19.04 -0.97 -6.42
N SER A 528 -19.52 0.28 -6.46
CA SER A 528 -19.74 1.14 -5.31
C SER A 528 -21.10 1.83 -5.39
N SER A 529 -21.83 1.88 -4.28
CA SER A 529 -23.16 2.52 -4.25
C SER A 529 -23.05 4.03 -4.57
N PRO A 530 -24.10 4.63 -5.14
CA PRO A 530 -24.12 6.07 -5.43
C PRO A 530 -23.86 6.92 -4.17
N GLU A 531 -24.31 6.47 -2.99
CA GLU A 531 -24.08 7.18 -1.72
C GLU A 531 -22.59 7.21 -1.33
N ILE A 532 -21.86 6.10 -1.56
CA ILE A 532 -20.41 6.04 -1.29
C ILE A 532 -19.65 6.94 -2.27
N SER A 533 -20.12 7.00 -3.52
CA SER A 533 -19.52 7.84 -4.56
C SER A 533 -19.71 9.33 -4.27
N GLU A 534 -20.89 9.73 -3.77
CA GLU A 534 -21.16 11.09 -3.31
C GLU A 534 -20.29 11.46 -2.09
N LEU A 535 -20.15 10.56 -1.11
CA LEU A 535 -19.27 10.78 0.04
C LEU A 535 -17.80 10.92 -0.37
N MET A 536 -17.33 10.11 -1.33
CA MET A 536 -15.98 10.24 -1.88
C MET A 536 -15.79 11.58 -2.59
N GLN A 537 -16.76 12.03 -3.39
CA GLN A 537 -16.71 13.34 -4.05
C GLN A 537 -16.70 14.48 -3.03
N GLN A 538 -17.50 14.41 -1.98
CA GLN A 538 -17.47 15.40 -0.88
C GLN A 538 -16.10 15.43 -0.18
N LEU A 539 -15.48 14.27 0.01
CA LEU A 539 -14.17 14.17 0.64
C LEU A 539 -13.07 14.78 -0.25
N ILE A 540 -13.14 14.56 -1.56
CA ILE A 540 -12.23 15.20 -2.54
C ILE A 540 -12.41 16.73 -2.53
N ILE A 541 -13.65 17.23 -2.50
CA ILE A 541 -13.92 18.68 -2.45
C ILE A 541 -13.36 19.29 -1.15
N MET A 542 -13.50 18.62 -0.01
CA MET A 542 -12.91 19.08 1.26
C MET A 542 -11.38 19.04 1.24
N GLU A 543 -10.80 18.02 0.63
CA GLU A 543 -9.35 17.90 0.45
C GLU A 543 -8.81 19.06 -0.39
N ASP A 544 -9.45 19.37 -1.52
CA ASP A 544 -9.08 20.49 -2.40
C ASP A 544 -9.22 21.85 -1.69
N ASP A 545 -10.29 22.08 -0.91
CA ASP A 545 -10.47 23.30 -0.11
C ASP A 545 -9.36 23.47 0.94
N LEU A 546 -8.93 22.36 1.56
CA LEU A 546 -7.85 22.38 2.54
C LEU A 546 -6.49 22.67 1.88
N TYR A 547 -6.23 22.09 0.71
CA TYR A 547 -5.04 22.43 -0.08
C TYR A 547 -5.02 23.90 -0.51
N GLN A 548 -6.15 24.46 -0.93
CA GLN A 548 -6.23 25.86 -1.30
C GLN A 548 -5.94 26.76 -0.10
N LYS A 549 -6.56 26.48 1.06
CA LYS A 549 -6.30 27.23 2.30
C LYS A 549 -4.84 27.16 2.73
N LEU A 550 -4.19 26.00 2.63
CA LEU A 550 -2.77 25.87 2.95
C LEU A 550 -1.88 26.67 1.99
N THR A 551 -2.24 26.69 0.71
CA THR A 551 -1.52 27.44 -0.33
C THR A 551 -1.65 28.94 -0.09
N ASP A 552 -2.85 29.42 0.24
CA ASP A 552 -3.10 30.82 0.57
C ASP A 552 -2.30 31.24 1.82
N LEU A 553 -2.29 30.39 2.86
CA LEU A 553 -1.51 30.64 4.08
C LEU A 553 0.00 30.69 3.80
N LEU A 554 0.51 29.81 2.94
CA LEU A 554 1.90 29.85 2.50
C LEU A 554 2.21 31.15 1.76
N SER A 555 1.33 31.60 0.86
CA SER A 555 1.51 32.85 0.13
C SER A 555 1.53 34.06 1.08
N ASP A 556 0.65 34.09 2.08
CA ASP A 556 0.62 35.12 3.12
C ASP A 556 1.91 35.13 3.95
N LEU A 557 2.42 33.96 4.30
CA LEU A 557 3.68 33.82 5.03
C LEU A 557 4.87 34.27 4.19
N GLU A 558 4.87 34.01 2.88
CA GLU A 558 5.90 34.53 1.98
C GLU A 558 5.85 36.06 1.87
N VAL A 559 4.67 36.64 1.75
CA VAL A 559 4.50 38.11 1.73
C VAL A 559 4.97 38.72 3.05
N LYS A 560 4.59 38.13 4.19
CA LYS A 560 5.08 38.56 5.51
C LYS A 560 6.58 38.38 5.63
N ARG A 561 7.15 37.27 5.15
CA ARG A 561 8.60 37.07 5.16
C ARG A 561 9.31 38.14 4.34
N ARG A 562 8.83 38.44 3.13
CA ARG A 562 9.40 39.51 2.28
C ARG A 562 9.28 40.88 2.94
N SER A 563 8.20 41.16 3.67
CA SER A 563 8.08 42.42 4.43
C SER A 563 9.01 42.47 5.64
N LEU A 564 9.30 41.33 6.27
CA LEU A 564 10.28 41.21 7.35
C LEU A 564 11.74 41.31 6.85
N GLU A 565 12.02 40.88 5.62
CA GLU A 565 13.33 40.98 4.95
C GLU A 565 13.61 42.38 4.38
N ASN A 566 12.70 43.36 4.55
CA ASN A 566 12.94 44.72 4.10
C ASN A 566 14.09 45.36 4.89
N PRO A 567 15.19 45.79 4.24
CA PRO A 567 16.40 46.26 4.91
C PRO A 567 16.18 47.48 5.81
N THR A 568 15.21 48.34 5.51
CA THR A 568 14.89 49.50 6.36
C THR A 568 14.23 49.10 7.68
N LEU A 569 13.23 48.21 7.62
CA LEU A 569 12.56 47.67 8.82
C LEU A 569 13.50 46.78 9.64
N GLN A 570 14.44 46.10 9.00
CA GLN A 570 15.44 45.28 9.67
C GLN A 570 16.46 46.16 10.41
N ALA A 571 16.87 47.28 9.82
CA ALA A 571 17.69 48.28 10.47
C ALA A 571 16.96 48.92 11.67
N GLU A 572 15.71 49.35 11.51
CA GLU A 572 14.89 49.89 12.61
C GLU A 572 14.72 48.91 13.77
N ARG A 573 14.47 47.63 13.48
CA ARG A 573 14.37 46.58 14.51
C ARG A 573 15.70 46.31 15.20
N SER A 574 16.81 46.32 14.46
CA SER A 574 18.13 46.17 15.06
C SER A 574 18.43 47.34 16.02
N LEU A 575 18.13 48.57 15.63
CA LEU A 575 18.23 49.75 16.49
C LEU A 575 17.32 49.64 17.71
N TYR A 576 16.07 49.19 17.52
CA TYR A 576 15.13 48.97 18.63
C TYR A 576 15.64 47.91 19.62
N VAL A 577 16.21 46.80 19.13
CA VAL A 577 16.81 45.76 19.99
C VAL A 577 18.06 46.29 20.70
N HIS A 578 18.93 47.02 20.00
CA HIS A 578 20.12 47.61 20.60
C HIS A 578 19.78 48.70 21.63
N PHE A 579 18.67 49.42 21.46
CA PHE A 579 18.17 50.39 22.44
C PHE A 579 17.87 49.75 23.81
N TYR A 580 17.30 48.55 23.83
CA TYR A 580 17.01 47.84 25.10
C TYR A 580 18.14 46.93 25.58
N CYS A 581 18.95 46.38 24.67
CA CYS A 581 19.93 45.34 25.02
C CYS A 581 21.37 45.84 25.10
N ASN A 582 21.75 46.94 24.43
CA ASN A 582 23.14 47.37 24.39
C ASN A 582 23.31 48.84 23.95
N GLU A 583 23.21 49.75 24.92
CA GLU A 583 23.21 51.21 24.71
C GLU A 583 24.52 51.74 24.10
N GLN A 584 25.66 51.13 24.42
CA GLN A 584 26.97 51.50 23.86
C GLN A 584 27.07 51.17 22.36
N HIS A 585 26.56 50.01 21.94
CA HIS A 585 26.58 49.61 20.54
C HIS A 585 25.58 50.38 19.69
N LEU A 586 24.45 50.79 20.28
CA LEU A 586 23.53 51.75 19.66
C LEU A 586 24.23 53.09 19.40
N ARG A 587 24.99 53.61 20.38
CA ARG A 587 25.70 54.88 20.26
C ARG A 587 26.77 54.84 19.16
N GLU A 588 27.52 53.76 19.06
CA GLU A 588 28.50 53.52 17.98
C GLU A 588 27.83 53.49 16.59
N LEU A 589 26.72 52.76 16.43
CA LEU A 589 25.99 52.67 15.17
C LEU A 589 25.36 54.01 14.76
N VAL A 590 24.80 54.76 15.71
CA VAL A 590 24.24 56.09 15.44
C VAL A 590 25.35 57.08 15.05
N GLU A 591 26.51 57.05 15.72
CA GLU A 591 27.66 57.88 15.35
C GLU A 591 28.23 57.51 13.96
N GLU A 592 28.24 56.24 13.58
CA GLU A 592 28.63 55.81 12.22
C GLU A 592 27.61 56.27 11.16
N LEU A 593 26.32 56.17 11.45
CA LEU A 593 25.25 56.66 10.58
C LEU A 593 25.29 58.19 10.44
N GLU A 594 25.55 58.93 11.52
CA GLU A 594 25.76 60.39 11.48
C GLU A 594 27.00 60.76 10.66
N LYS A 595 28.12 60.02 10.81
CA LYS A 595 29.32 60.22 9.98
C LYS A 595 29.04 59.94 8.50
N GLN A 596 28.28 58.91 8.16
CA GLN A 596 27.88 58.60 6.78
C GLN A 596 26.92 59.65 6.20
N ALA A 597 25.94 60.11 6.98
CA ALA A 597 25.02 61.18 6.56
C ALA A 597 25.75 62.52 6.37
N SER A 598 26.74 62.81 7.22
CA SER A 598 27.63 63.98 7.10
C SER A 598 28.52 63.92 5.86
N ALA A 599 28.93 62.72 5.45
CA ALA A 599 29.73 62.49 4.24
C ALA A 599 28.90 62.52 2.94
N SER A 600 27.60 62.20 3.02
CA SER A 600 26.64 62.27 1.91
C SER A 600 26.09 63.69 1.65
N SER A 601 26.26 64.61 2.61
CA SER A 601 25.78 66.02 2.56
C SER A 601 26.86 67.01 2.05
N LYS A 602 27.97 66.51 1.50
CA LYS A 602 28.98 67.28 0.76
C LYS A 602 28.98 66.84 -0.70
#